data_AF-A0A6S6T7X6-F1
#
_entry.id   AF-A0A6S6T7X6-F1
#
_cell.length_a   1.000
_cell.length_b   1.000
_cell.length_c   1.000
_cell.angle_alpha   90.00
_cell.angle_beta   90.00
_cell.angle_gamma   90.00
#
_symmetry.space_group_name_H-M   'P 1'
#
loop_
_entity.id
_entity.type
_entity.pdbx_description
1 polymer ?
#
loop_
_entity_poly.entity_id
_entity_poly.type
_entity_poly.pdbx_seq_one_letter_code
_entity_poly.pdbx_strand_id
1 'polypeptide(L)'
;MKKFLIIALFGLSVLMADNMLKIGTYSWFGGGSTASLTVHKDRANGYGISGQAYYGMSRKFGPNMGDLSFTGFLNKGKLVYTEGKGEDAYILTLKVREDGSFDIKEQGLPPFGHNVRFEGHFTSDDKPSFDCSKARSFTEKVICDNKGIARLDRKMAKSYSLLKSGFFYKDKREIKVKALKDEQRQWMKKRNACKNQKAYLGCYESEYFKRIKSLNKGFEGLWSYDEK
;
A
#
# COMPACT_ATOMS: atom_id res chain seq x y z
N MET A 1 35.66 43.07 -18.10
CA MET A 1 35.54 41.62 -18.37
C MET A 1 34.81 40.96 -17.20
N LYS A 2 33.54 40.56 -17.39
CA LYS A 2 32.71 39.96 -16.34
C LYS A 2 33.10 38.49 -16.15
N LYS A 3 33.64 38.13 -14.98
CA LYS A 3 33.79 36.73 -14.56
C LYS A 3 32.42 36.22 -14.11
N PHE A 4 31.80 35.36 -14.91
CA PHE A 4 30.64 34.59 -14.46
C PHE A 4 31.12 33.50 -13.50
N LEU A 5 30.74 33.63 -12.24
CA LEU A 5 30.88 32.59 -11.23
C LEU A 5 29.78 31.54 -11.51
N ILE A 6 30.15 30.41 -12.12
CA ILE A 6 29.29 29.23 -12.19
C ILE A 6 29.26 28.63 -10.79
N ILE A 7 28.29 29.05 -9.97
CA ILE A 7 27.98 28.37 -8.72
C ILE A 7 27.27 27.06 -9.12
N ALA A 8 27.92 25.93 -8.83
CA ALA A 8 27.41 24.61 -9.12
C ALA A 8 26.06 24.38 -8.40
N LEU A 9 24.97 24.32 -9.17
CA LEU A 9 23.61 23.95 -8.72
C LEU A 9 23.49 22.48 -8.25
N PHE A 10 24.57 21.71 -8.25
CA PHE A 10 24.60 20.31 -7.85
C PHE A 10 24.29 20.06 -6.36
N GLY A 11 24.44 21.07 -5.50
CA GLY A 11 24.16 20.94 -4.07
C GLY A 11 22.67 21.01 -3.70
N LEU A 12 21.88 21.81 -4.43
CA LEU A 12 20.48 22.08 -4.07
C LEU A 12 19.55 20.90 -4.43
N SER A 13 19.78 20.25 -5.58
CA SER A 13 18.96 19.13 -6.06
C SER A 13 19.15 17.86 -5.22
N VAL A 14 20.35 17.62 -4.69
CA VAL A 14 20.65 16.47 -3.83
C VAL A 14 20.01 16.64 -2.45
N LEU A 15 20.10 17.84 -1.85
CA LEU A 15 19.41 18.17 -0.59
C LEU A 15 17.88 18.12 -0.71
N MET A 16 17.33 18.42 -1.89
CA MET A 16 15.90 18.26 -2.16
C MET A 16 15.49 16.78 -2.14
N ALA A 17 16.25 15.91 -2.83
CA ALA A 17 16.01 14.45 -2.94
C ALA A 17 15.98 13.72 -1.58
N ASP A 18 16.89 14.09 -0.67
CA ASP A 18 17.01 13.43 0.64
C ASP A 18 15.87 13.80 1.61
N ASN A 19 15.08 14.84 1.30
CA ASN A 19 13.84 15.19 1.99
C ASN A 19 12.56 14.72 1.25
N MET A 20 12.67 14.01 0.13
CA MET A 20 11.50 13.62 -0.68
C MET A 20 10.83 12.34 -0.19
N LEU A 21 11.56 11.44 0.46
CA LEU A 21 10.97 10.23 1.02
C LEU A 21 10.16 10.60 2.27
N LYS A 22 8.84 10.61 2.12
CA LYS A 22 7.92 10.98 3.20
C LYS A 22 7.58 9.77 4.06
N ILE A 23 7.49 10.01 5.38
CA ILE A 23 6.92 9.05 6.33
C ILE A 23 5.47 8.76 5.91
N GLY A 24 5.09 7.49 5.93
CA GLY A 24 3.74 7.08 5.60
C GLY A 24 3.66 5.65 5.07
N THR A 25 2.45 5.26 4.71
CA THR A 25 2.20 3.97 4.07
C THR A 25 2.14 4.15 2.56
N TYR A 26 2.70 3.18 1.85
CA TYR A 26 2.75 3.12 0.41
C TYR A 26 2.31 1.74 -0.05
N SER A 27 1.69 1.67 -1.21
CA SER A 27 1.28 0.39 -1.79
C SER A 27 1.53 0.34 -3.29
N TRP A 28 1.69 -0.88 -3.77
CA TRP A 28 1.74 -1.22 -5.17
C TRP A 28 0.93 -2.48 -5.46
N PHE A 29 0.38 -2.54 -6.68
CA PHE A 29 -0.36 -3.69 -7.20
C PHE A 29 -0.04 -3.88 -8.69
N GLY A 30 0.24 -5.11 -9.10
CA GLY A 30 0.45 -5.45 -10.50
C GLY A 30 0.73 -6.94 -10.72
N GLY A 31 0.24 -7.50 -11.83
CA GLY A 31 0.54 -8.89 -12.22
C GLY A 31 0.15 -9.95 -11.19
N GLY A 32 -0.91 -9.72 -10.38
CA GLY A 32 -1.32 -10.63 -9.31
C GLY A 32 -0.46 -10.55 -8.03
N SER A 33 0.46 -9.60 -7.98
CA SER A 33 1.26 -9.25 -6.80
C SER A 33 0.72 -7.99 -6.14
N THR A 34 0.80 -7.95 -4.81
CA THR A 34 0.51 -6.74 -4.03
C THR A 34 1.61 -6.56 -3.01
N ALA A 35 2.04 -5.33 -2.74
CA ALA A 35 2.86 -5.06 -1.57
C ALA A 35 2.45 -3.73 -0.92
N SER A 36 2.63 -3.67 0.41
CA SER A 36 2.44 -2.46 1.19
C SER A 36 3.62 -2.27 2.11
N LEU A 37 4.19 -1.05 2.11
CA LEU A 37 5.33 -0.67 2.91
C LEU A 37 4.98 0.54 3.77
N THR A 38 5.52 0.58 4.97
CA THR A 38 5.49 1.71 5.88
C THR A 38 6.90 2.26 6.00
N VAL A 39 7.02 3.54 5.68
CA VAL A 39 8.23 4.33 5.85
C VAL A 39 8.10 5.10 7.15
N HIS A 40 9.05 4.95 8.06
CA HIS A 40 9.16 5.75 9.28
C HIS A 40 10.57 6.32 9.43
N LYS A 41 10.72 7.39 10.20
CA LYS A 41 12.05 7.90 10.55
C LYS A 41 12.70 6.96 11.56
N ASP A 42 13.95 6.61 11.32
CA ASP A 42 14.79 5.85 12.23
C ASP A 42 16.03 6.68 12.63
N ARG A 43 16.17 6.98 13.93
CA ARG A 43 17.18 7.88 14.53
C ARG A 43 17.50 9.12 13.65
N ALA A 44 18.61 9.82 13.91
CA ALA A 44 18.82 11.20 13.44
C ALA A 44 18.76 11.38 11.91
N ASN A 45 19.08 10.36 11.08
CA ASN A 45 19.12 10.47 9.61
C ASN A 45 18.73 9.18 8.84
N GLY A 46 18.23 8.15 9.51
CA GLY A 46 17.84 6.89 8.87
C GLY A 46 16.34 6.81 8.56
N TYR A 47 15.97 5.84 7.72
CA TYR A 47 14.59 5.46 7.45
C TYR A 47 14.43 3.98 7.76
N GLY A 48 13.40 3.66 8.53
CA GLY A 48 12.92 2.30 8.68
C GLY A 48 11.84 2.01 7.63
N ILE A 49 11.99 0.89 6.94
CA ILE A 49 11.06 0.38 5.94
C ILE A 49 10.56 -0.95 6.45
N SER A 50 9.25 -1.11 6.60
CA SER A 50 8.65 -2.39 6.95
C SER A 50 7.38 -2.65 6.16
N GLY A 51 7.05 -3.91 5.88
CA GLY A 51 5.78 -4.22 5.27
C GLY A 51 5.68 -5.61 4.69
N GLN A 52 4.64 -5.83 3.91
CA GLN A 52 4.22 -7.17 3.47
C GLN A 52 3.92 -7.19 1.98
N ALA A 53 4.29 -8.29 1.35
CA ALA A 53 3.97 -8.60 -0.03
C ALA A 53 3.19 -9.92 -0.13
N TYR A 54 2.35 -10.00 -1.15
CA TYR A 54 1.49 -11.13 -1.45
C TYR A 54 1.59 -11.44 -2.94
N TYR A 55 1.76 -12.71 -3.30
CA TYR A 55 1.71 -13.16 -4.69
C TYR A 55 0.77 -14.34 -4.87
N GLY A 56 0.06 -14.37 -5.99
CA GLY A 56 -0.80 -15.51 -6.31
C GLY A 56 -2.02 -15.56 -5.41
N MET A 57 -2.67 -14.41 -5.18
CA MET A 57 -3.93 -14.27 -4.42
C MET A 57 -5.07 -15.19 -4.89
N SER A 58 -4.91 -15.82 -6.07
CA SER A 58 -5.84 -16.74 -6.70
C SER A 58 -5.30 -18.18 -6.86
N ARG A 59 -4.31 -18.59 -6.05
CA ARG A 59 -3.70 -19.94 -6.07
C ARG A 59 -4.26 -20.87 -5.01
N LYS A 60 -4.18 -22.19 -5.26
CA LYS A 60 -4.82 -23.28 -4.50
C LYS A 60 -4.58 -23.23 -3.00
N PHE A 61 -3.39 -22.82 -2.59
CA PHE A 61 -2.95 -22.82 -1.20
C PHE A 61 -2.94 -21.42 -0.58
N GLY A 62 -3.66 -20.48 -1.19
CA GLY A 62 -3.61 -19.07 -0.82
C GLY A 62 -2.39 -18.35 -1.41
N PRO A 63 -2.23 -17.05 -1.11
CA PRO A 63 -1.10 -16.29 -1.59
C PRO A 63 0.17 -16.73 -0.88
N ASN A 64 1.28 -16.71 -1.61
CA ASN A 64 2.57 -16.65 -0.94
C ASN A 64 2.66 -15.30 -0.23
N MET A 65 3.19 -15.32 0.99
CA MET A 65 3.36 -14.14 1.83
C MET A 65 4.84 -13.89 2.06
N GLY A 66 5.19 -12.61 2.13
CA GLY A 66 6.54 -12.21 2.50
C GLY A 66 6.55 -10.92 3.30
N ASP A 67 7.45 -10.86 4.26
CA ASP A 67 7.63 -9.73 5.16
C ASP A 67 9.02 -9.13 4.93
N LEU A 68 9.08 -7.81 4.83
CA LEU A 68 10.30 -7.04 4.64
C LEU A 68 10.43 -6.07 5.80
N SER A 69 11.61 -6.01 6.42
CA SER A 69 11.93 -4.98 7.39
C SER A 69 13.42 -4.68 7.34
N PHE A 70 13.78 -3.42 7.09
CA PHE A 70 15.16 -2.96 7.17
C PHE A 70 15.23 -1.49 7.54
N THR A 71 16.41 -1.06 7.97
CA THR A 71 16.76 0.35 8.11
C THR A 71 17.82 0.71 7.10
N GLY A 72 17.81 1.95 6.63
CA GLY A 72 18.84 2.43 5.71
C GLY A 72 18.90 3.94 5.64
N PHE A 73 19.95 4.42 5.00
CA PHE A 73 20.20 5.83 4.82
C PHE A 73 19.92 6.22 3.38
N LEU A 74 19.26 7.35 3.21
CA LEU A 74 19.01 7.90 1.89
C LEU A 74 20.32 8.52 1.38
N ASN A 75 20.75 8.10 0.20
CA ASN A 75 21.94 8.63 -0.48
C ASN A 75 21.59 8.91 -1.93
N LYS A 76 21.59 10.20 -2.32
CA LYS A 76 21.20 10.65 -3.66
C LYS A 76 19.81 10.11 -4.06
N GLY A 77 18.85 10.16 -3.12
CA GLY A 77 17.48 9.70 -3.34
C GLY A 77 17.32 8.18 -3.47
N LYS A 78 18.31 7.38 -3.04
CA LYS A 78 18.23 5.91 -3.01
C LYS A 78 18.47 5.35 -1.62
N LEU A 79 17.71 4.32 -1.28
CA LEU A 79 17.98 3.46 -0.14
C LEU A 79 18.29 2.06 -0.69
N VAL A 80 19.44 1.53 -0.30
CA VAL A 80 19.87 0.18 -0.70
C VAL A 80 19.91 -0.71 0.53
N TYR A 81 19.23 -1.83 0.45
CA TYR A 81 19.32 -2.93 1.42
C TYR A 81 20.04 -4.10 0.75
N THR A 82 20.91 -4.76 1.50
CA THR A 82 21.68 -5.91 1.03
C THR A 82 21.63 -7.00 2.09
N GLU A 83 21.25 -8.20 1.68
CA GLU A 83 21.27 -9.41 2.51
C GLU A 83 22.28 -10.40 1.92
N GLY A 84 23.10 -11.01 2.77
CA GLY A 84 24.17 -11.91 2.34
C GLY A 84 25.44 -11.19 1.89
N LYS A 85 26.32 -11.90 1.19
CA LYS A 85 27.64 -11.43 0.74
C LYS A 85 27.99 -12.02 -0.63
N GLY A 86 28.91 -11.36 -1.34
CA GLY A 86 29.42 -11.84 -2.62
C GLY A 86 28.42 -11.66 -3.77
N GLU A 87 28.61 -12.43 -4.84
CA GLU A 87 27.80 -12.34 -6.06
C GLU A 87 26.34 -12.80 -5.86
N ASP A 88 26.09 -13.61 -4.84
CA ASP A 88 24.76 -14.14 -4.49
C ASP A 88 23.96 -13.22 -3.54
N ALA A 89 24.52 -12.06 -3.17
CA ALA A 89 23.84 -11.13 -2.28
C ALA A 89 22.51 -10.67 -2.89
N TYR A 90 21.46 -10.69 -2.07
CA TYR A 90 20.20 -10.09 -2.44
C TYR A 90 20.27 -8.59 -2.23
N ILE A 91 19.88 -7.82 -3.24
CA ILE A 91 19.93 -6.36 -3.21
C ILE A 91 18.54 -5.81 -3.52
N LEU A 92 18.01 -5.01 -2.60
CA LEU A 92 16.81 -4.21 -2.81
C LEU A 92 17.20 -2.73 -2.92
N THR A 93 16.90 -2.11 -4.04
CA THR A 93 17.08 -0.68 -4.25
C THR A 93 15.74 0.02 -4.30
N LEU A 94 15.47 0.90 -3.33
CA LEU A 94 14.37 1.85 -3.35
C LEU A 94 14.88 3.17 -3.93
N LYS A 95 14.30 3.62 -5.05
CA LYS A 95 14.61 4.90 -5.68
C LYS A 95 13.42 5.85 -5.54
N VAL A 96 13.63 6.95 -4.84
CA VAL A 96 12.62 7.99 -4.63
C VAL A 96 12.43 8.79 -5.91
N ARG A 97 11.18 9.18 -6.18
CA ARG A 97 10.77 10.00 -7.32
C ARG A 97 10.37 11.40 -6.85
N GLU A 98 10.29 12.33 -7.79
CA GLU A 98 10.02 13.74 -7.49
C GLU A 98 8.66 13.99 -6.82
N ASP A 99 7.68 13.13 -7.08
CA ASP A 99 6.34 13.21 -6.47
C ASP A 99 6.26 12.56 -5.07
N GLY A 100 7.38 12.04 -4.55
CA GLY A 100 7.48 11.33 -3.29
C GLY A 100 7.05 9.86 -3.34
N SER A 101 6.64 9.34 -4.51
CA SER A 101 6.54 7.90 -4.74
C SER A 101 7.93 7.28 -4.87
N PHE A 102 8.03 5.95 -4.89
CA PHE A 102 9.31 5.29 -5.11
C PHE A 102 9.17 4.00 -5.92
N ASP A 103 10.24 3.67 -6.65
CA ASP A 103 10.37 2.42 -7.37
C ASP A 103 11.28 1.48 -6.57
N ILE A 104 10.85 0.23 -6.40
CA ILE A 104 11.71 -0.84 -5.85
C ILE A 104 12.21 -1.72 -6.99
N LYS A 105 13.50 -2.03 -6.97
CA LYS A 105 14.14 -3.05 -7.80
C LYS A 105 14.83 -4.08 -6.94
N GLU A 106 14.66 -5.35 -7.29
CA GLU A 106 15.23 -6.49 -6.57
C GLU A 106 16.22 -7.23 -7.47
N GLN A 107 17.38 -7.60 -6.93
CA GLN A 107 18.39 -8.43 -7.58
C GLN A 107 18.77 -9.58 -6.63
N GLY A 108 18.95 -10.79 -7.18
CA GLY A 108 19.23 -12.00 -6.40
C GLY A 108 17.95 -12.70 -5.91
N LEU A 109 18.13 -13.75 -5.11
CA LEU A 109 17.01 -14.52 -4.55
C LEU A 109 16.48 -13.84 -3.29
N PRO A 110 15.18 -13.47 -3.21
CA PRO A 110 14.65 -12.76 -2.06
C PRO A 110 14.62 -13.66 -0.82
N PRO A 111 15.15 -13.18 0.34
CA PRO A 111 15.09 -13.91 1.61
C PRO A 111 13.71 -13.82 2.28
N PHE A 112 12.79 -13.04 1.70
CA PHE A 112 11.54 -12.61 2.35
C PHE A 112 10.32 -13.48 2.04
N GLY A 113 10.49 -14.65 1.41
CA GLY A 113 9.40 -15.58 1.15
C GLY A 113 9.46 -16.23 -0.24
N HIS A 114 8.87 -17.41 -0.38
CA HIS A 114 8.90 -18.16 -1.63
C HIS A 114 7.99 -17.53 -2.70
N ASN A 115 8.57 -17.16 -3.86
CA ASN A 115 7.82 -16.59 -4.98
C ASN A 115 6.98 -15.36 -4.58
N VAL A 116 7.56 -14.45 -3.80
CA VAL A 116 7.02 -13.14 -3.45
C VAL A 116 8.03 -12.08 -3.83
N ARG A 117 7.57 -10.91 -4.27
CA ARG A 117 8.43 -9.79 -4.70
C ARG A 117 7.92 -8.47 -4.16
N PHE A 118 8.86 -7.60 -3.84
CA PHE A 118 8.61 -6.20 -3.51
C PHE A 118 8.89 -5.27 -4.68
N GLU A 119 9.47 -5.75 -5.79
CA GLU A 119 9.67 -4.96 -6.99
C GLU A 119 8.33 -4.37 -7.51
N GLY A 120 8.32 -3.05 -7.72
CA GLY A 120 7.12 -2.31 -8.11
C GLY A 120 7.22 -0.80 -7.92
N HIS A 121 6.16 -0.10 -8.34
CA HIS A 121 6.01 1.35 -8.19
C HIS A 121 5.07 1.69 -7.03
N PHE A 122 5.63 2.13 -5.92
CA PHE A 122 4.90 2.41 -4.68
C PHE A 122 4.41 3.84 -4.63
N THR A 123 3.10 3.99 -4.51
CA THR A 123 2.45 5.28 -4.33
C THR A 123 1.98 5.44 -2.90
N SER A 124 1.93 6.67 -2.40
CA SER A 124 1.42 6.93 -1.06
C SER A 124 -0.05 6.51 -0.96
N ASP A 125 -0.41 5.91 0.18
CA ASP A 125 -1.79 5.55 0.49
C ASP A 125 -2.64 6.75 0.92
N ASP A 126 -2.10 7.98 0.86
CA ASP A 126 -2.81 9.21 1.18
C ASP A 126 -3.84 9.66 0.12
N LYS A 127 -3.90 8.95 -1.01
CA LYS A 127 -4.94 9.08 -2.04
C LYS A 127 -5.96 7.94 -1.93
N PRO A 128 -7.24 8.18 -2.24
CA PRO A 128 -8.26 7.13 -2.17
C PRO A 128 -8.10 6.07 -3.26
N SER A 129 -8.96 5.06 -3.24
CA SER A 129 -8.93 3.94 -4.20
C SER A 129 -9.45 4.28 -5.60
N PHE A 130 -9.80 5.54 -5.86
CA PHE A 130 -10.35 6.03 -7.12
C PHE A 130 -9.70 7.36 -7.53
N ASP A 131 -9.92 7.75 -8.79
CA ASP A 131 -9.41 8.99 -9.37
C ASP A 131 -10.22 10.20 -8.89
N CYS A 132 -9.60 11.04 -8.06
CA CYS A 132 -10.22 12.24 -7.51
C CYS A 132 -10.65 13.27 -8.57
N SER A 133 -10.05 13.27 -9.76
CA SER A 133 -10.51 14.15 -10.86
C SER A 133 -11.91 13.78 -11.37
N LYS A 134 -12.36 12.54 -11.08
CA LYS A 134 -13.68 12.01 -11.45
C LYS A 134 -14.69 12.06 -10.32
N ALA A 135 -14.33 12.61 -9.15
CA ALA A 135 -15.20 12.71 -7.98
C ALA A 135 -16.40 13.63 -8.27
N ARG A 136 -17.62 13.13 -8.03
CA ARG A 136 -18.87 13.89 -8.30
C ARG A 136 -19.69 14.08 -7.03
N SER A 137 -19.79 13.05 -6.21
CA SER A 137 -20.59 13.05 -4.99
C SER A 137 -19.89 13.77 -3.84
N PHE A 138 -20.68 14.28 -2.88
CA PHE A 138 -20.15 14.85 -1.63
C PHE A 138 -19.21 13.86 -0.92
N THR A 139 -19.58 12.57 -0.88
CA THR A 139 -18.75 11.53 -0.27
C THR A 139 -17.41 11.37 -0.96
N GLU A 140 -17.38 11.31 -2.29
CA GLU A 140 -16.12 11.20 -3.04
C GLU A 140 -15.22 12.41 -2.80
N LYS A 141 -15.79 13.63 -2.76
CA LYS A 141 -15.04 14.85 -2.46
C LYS A 141 -14.45 14.83 -1.06
N VAL A 142 -15.25 14.46 -0.04
CA VAL A 142 -14.74 14.30 1.35
C VAL A 142 -13.61 13.28 1.42
N ILE A 143 -13.74 12.16 0.71
CA ILE A 143 -12.71 11.12 0.67
C ILE A 143 -11.43 11.65 0.00
N CYS A 144 -11.54 12.46 -1.05
CA CYS A 144 -10.40 13.08 -1.73
C CYS A 144 -9.72 14.18 -0.92
N ASP A 145 -10.49 14.98 -0.20
CA ASP A 145 -9.99 16.15 0.54
C ASP A 145 -9.42 15.78 1.92
N ASN A 146 -9.78 14.60 2.45
CA ASN A 146 -9.30 14.13 3.75
C ASN A 146 -8.37 12.91 3.61
N LYS A 147 -7.07 13.11 3.81
CA LYS A 147 -6.05 12.05 3.71
C LYS A 147 -6.28 10.87 4.66
N GLY A 148 -6.86 11.09 5.84
CA GLY A 148 -7.18 10.03 6.79
C GLY A 148 -8.26 9.09 6.25
N ILE A 149 -9.33 9.68 5.73
CA ILE A 149 -10.43 8.96 5.09
C ILE A 149 -9.95 8.30 3.78
N ALA A 150 -9.10 8.96 2.99
CA ALA A 150 -8.49 8.40 1.79
C ALA A 150 -7.71 7.10 2.07
N ARG A 151 -6.88 7.09 3.13
CA ARG A 151 -6.16 5.89 3.58
C ARG A 151 -7.11 4.77 3.97
N LEU A 152 -8.18 5.10 4.71
CA LEU A 152 -9.20 4.13 5.09
C LEU A 152 -9.94 3.57 3.87
N ASP A 153 -10.24 4.40 2.87
CA ASP A 153 -10.84 4.00 1.60
C ASP A 153 -9.96 3.01 0.84
N ARG A 154 -8.68 3.32 0.68
CA ARG A 154 -7.71 2.43 0.04
C ARG A 154 -7.55 1.11 0.79
N LYS A 155 -7.43 1.14 2.12
CA LYS A 155 -7.33 -0.06 2.96
C LYS A 155 -8.58 -0.94 2.83
N MET A 156 -9.76 -0.34 2.88
CA MET A 156 -11.03 -1.05 2.70
C MET A 156 -11.10 -1.70 1.31
N ALA A 157 -10.77 -0.96 0.25
CA ALA A 157 -10.77 -1.47 -1.11
C ALA A 157 -9.81 -2.66 -1.29
N LYS A 158 -8.62 -2.57 -0.67
CA LYS A 158 -7.65 -3.67 -0.63
C LYS A 158 -8.23 -4.91 0.07
N SER A 159 -8.73 -4.77 1.31
CA SER A 159 -9.36 -5.88 2.04
C SER A 159 -10.53 -6.51 1.27
N TYR A 160 -11.35 -5.70 0.61
CA TYR A 160 -12.46 -6.20 -0.22
C TYR A 160 -11.97 -7.03 -1.41
N SER A 161 -10.95 -6.54 -2.13
CA SER A 161 -10.38 -7.23 -3.30
C SER A 161 -9.72 -8.55 -2.92
N LEU A 162 -8.98 -8.54 -1.81
CA LEU A 162 -8.34 -9.71 -1.23
C LEU A 162 -9.39 -10.77 -0.80
N LEU A 163 -10.46 -10.38 -0.11
CA LEU A 163 -11.49 -11.31 0.37
C LEU A 163 -12.28 -11.92 -0.80
N LYS A 164 -12.65 -11.06 -1.77
CA LYS A 164 -13.34 -11.49 -2.99
C LYS A 164 -12.51 -12.50 -3.78
N SER A 165 -11.19 -12.29 -3.82
CA SER A 165 -10.24 -13.24 -4.39
C SER A 165 -10.20 -14.53 -3.55
N GLY A 166 -10.07 -14.45 -2.23
CA GLY A 166 -9.97 -15.63 -1.36
C GLY A 166 -11.10 -16.68 -1.47
N PHE A 167 -12.26 -16.34 -2.06
CA PHE A 167 -13.35 -17.31 -2.33
C PHE A 167 -13.07 -18.33 -3.46
N PHE A 168 -11.91 -18.33 -4.11
CA PHE A 168 -11.61 -19.24 -5.23
C PHE A 168 -11.78 -20.73 -4.92
N TYR A 169 -11.56 -21.18 -3.68
CA TYR A 169 -11.54 -22.62 -3.33
C TYR A 169 -12.74 -23.09 -2.53
N LYS A 170 -13.77 -22.26 -2.37
CA LYS A 170 -14.97 -22.68 -1.66
C LYS A 170 -16.06 -23.08 -2.63
N ASP A 171 -16.73 -24.19 -2.32
CA ASP A 171 -18.05 -24.47 -2.85
C ASP A 171 -18.91 -23.20 -2.73
N LYS A 172 -19.71 -22.97 -3.79
CA LYS A 172 -20.58 -21.81 -3.90
C LYS A 172 -19.83 -20.47 -4.02
N ARG A 173 -18.64 -20.44 -4.64
CA ARG A 173 -17.89 -19.20 -4.92
C ARG A 173 -18.78 -18.09 -5.48
N GLU A 174 -19.58 -18.39 -6.49
CA GLU A 174 -20.45 -17.38 -7.11
C GLU A 174 -21.44 -16.79 -6.11
N ILE A 175 -22.05 -17.62 -5.27
CA ILE A 175 -22.98 -17.20 -4.22
C ILE A 175 -22.24 -16.33 -3.19
N LYS A 176 -21.04 -16.71 -2.76
CA LYS A 176 -20.23 -15.94 -1.79
C LYS A 176 -19.77 -14.60 -2.35
N VAL A 177 -19.27 -14.58 -3.59
CA VAL A 177 -18.88 -13.35 -4.28
C VAL A 177 -20.10 -12.45 -4.49
N LYS A 178 -21.27 -13.00 -4.83
CA LYS A 178 -22.52 -12.25 -4.93
C LYS A 178 -22.91 -11.65 -3.59
N ALA A 179 -22.94 -12.44 -2.51
CA ALA A 179 -23.24 -11.95 -1.16
C ALA A 179 -22.29 -10.83 -0.74
N LEU A 180 -20.98 -10.99 -0.95
CA LEU A 180 -19.98 -9.96 -0.63
C LEU A 180 -20.20 -8.67 -1.44
N LYS A 181 -20.55 -8.77 -2.73
CA LYS A 181 -20.93 -7.61 -3.56
C LYS A 181 -22.19 -6.94 -3.03
N ASP A 182 -23.18 -7.71 -2.59
CA ASP A 182 -24.47 -7.19 -2.11
C ASP A 182 -24.27 -6.43 -0.78
N GLU A 183 -23.52 -7.00 0.16
CA GLU A 183 -23.09 -6.34 1.39
C GLU A 183 -22.30 -5.07 1.12
N GLN A 184 -21.37 -5.09 0.17
CA GLN A 184 -20.56 -3.92 -0.19
C GLN A 184 -21.46 -2.78 -0.71
N ARG A 185 -22.48 -3.08 -1.52
CA ARG A 185 -23.45 -2.08 -1.98
C ARG A 185 -24.27 -1.51 -0.82
N GLN A 186 -24.69 -2.34 0.12
CA GLN A 186 -25.41 -1.88 1.31
C GLN A 186 -24.52 -1.00 2.20
N TRP A 187 -23.27 -1.40 2.43
CA TRP A 187 -22.31 -0.60 3.19
C TRP A 187 -22.03 0.75 2.52
N MET A 188 -21.87 0.80 1.19
CA MET A 188 -21.70 2.08 0.48
C MET A 188 -22.88 3.03 0.71
N LYS A 189 -24.12 2.53 0.83
CA LYS A 189 -25.28 3.35 1.21
C LYS A 189 -25.13 3.92 2.62
N LYS A 190 -24.71 3.11 3.60
CA LYS A 190 -24.46 3.55 4.99
C LYS A 190 -23.37 4.61 5.05
N ARG A 191 -22.23 4.37 4.40
CA ARG A 191 -21.13 5.33 4.26
C ARG A 191 -21.61 6.65 3.64
N ASN A 192 -22.35 6.58 2.53
CA ASN A 192 -22.81 7.78 1.84
C ASN A 192 -23.86 8.58 2.65
N ALA A 193 -24.58 7.94 3.58
CA ALA A 193 -25.52 8.61 4.48
C ALA A 193 -24.83 9.47 5.55
N CYS A 194 -23.51 9.29 5.78
CA CYS A 194 -22.74 10.14 6.70
C CYS A 194 -22.77 11.62 6.33
N LYS A 195 -23.01 11.97 5.06
CA LYS A 195 -23.18 13.36 4.62
C LYS A 195 -24.30 14.11 5.34
N ASN A 196 -25.27 13.40 5.90
CA ASN A 196 -26.41 13.98 6.61
C ASN A 196 -26.13 14.17 8.12
N GLN A 197 -24.96 13.77 8.61
CA GLN A 197 -24.60 13.86 10.03
C GLN A 197 -23.85 15.16 10.32
N LYS A 198 -24.11 15.77 11.48
CA LYS A 198 -23.39 16.97 11.94
C LYS A 198 -21.88 16.70 12.06
N ALA A 199 -21.50 15.52 12.54
CA ALA A 199 -20.11 15.05 12.65
C ALA A 199 -19.77 14.06 11.51
N TYR A 200 -19.96 14.47 10.25
CA TYR A 200 -19.84 13.59 9.09
C TYR A 200 -18.47 12.91 8.97
N LEU A 201 -17.37 13.60 9.31
CA LEU A 201 -16.01 13.02 9.28
C LEU A 201 -15.88 11.80 10.21
N GLY A 202 -16.30 11.93 11.46
CA GLY A 202 -16.30 10.83 12.42
C GLY A 202 -17.23 9.68 12.00
N CYS A 203 -18.34 9.98 11.34
CA CYS A 203 -19.20 8.96 10.74
C CYS A 203 -18.47 8.17 9.64
N TYR A 204 -17.78 8.86 8.71
CA TYR A 204 -17.00 8.20 7.65
C TYR A 204 -15.93 7.28 8.24
N GLU A 205 -15.12 7.78 9.17
CA GLU A 205 -14.09 6.98 9.86
C GLU A 205 -14.70 5.73 10.50
N SER A 206 -15.78 5.89 11.26
CA SER A 206 -16.49 4.79 11.91
C SER A 206 -16.99 3.74 10.91
N GLU A 207 -17.62 4.16 9.81
CA GLU A 207 -18.14 3.24 8.79
C GLU A 207 -17.01 2.50 8.05
N TYR A 208 -15.88 3.15 7.79
CA TYR A 208 -14.70 2.49 7.23
C TYR A 208 -14.11 1.47 8.21
N PHE A 209 -13.89 1.83 9.48
CA PHE A 209 -13.37 0.90 10.48
C PHE A 209 -14.27 -0.33 10.65
N LYS A 210 -15.59 -0.14 10.74
CA LYS A 210 -16.56 -1.24 10.81
C LYS A 210 -16.44 -2.17 9.62
N ARG A 211 -16.34 -1.62 8.40
CA ARG A 211 -16.26 -2.45 7.19
C ARG A 211 -14.94 -3.18 7.07
N ILE A 212 -13.81 -2.52 7.33
CA ILE A 212 -12.50 -3.17 7.35
C ILE A 212 -12.50 -4.33 8.34
N LYS A 213 -13.02 -4.12 9.57
CA LYS A 213 -13.15 -5.19 10.57
C LYS A 213 -14.03 -6.34 10.09
N SER A 214 -15.18 -6.05 9.46
CA SER A 214 -16.07 -7.06 8.88
C SER A 214 -15.40 -7.86 7.77
N LEU A 215 -14.66 -7.21 6.87
CA LEU A 215 -13.91 -7.87 5.81
C LEU A 215 -12.79 -8.75 6.40
N ASN A 216 -12.06 -8.25 7.39
CA ASN A 216 -11.00 -8.99 8.10
C ASN A 216 -11.52 -10.28 8.75
N LYS A 217 -12.68 -10.22 9.44
CA LYS A 217 -13.35 -11.43 9.95
C LYS A 217 -13.74 -12.42 8.84
N GLY A 218 -14.10 -11.91 7.66
CA GLY A 218 -14.35 -12.74 6.49
C GLY A 218 -13.13 -13.59 6.11
N PHE A 219 -11.90 -13.08 6.29
CA PHE A 219 -10.67 -13.84 6.07
C PHE A 219 -10.46 -14.92 7.12
N GLU A 220 -10.71 -14.65 8.40
CA GLU A 220 -10.62 -15.70 9.45
C GLU A 220 -11.54 -16.89 9.10
N GLY A 221 -12.76 -16.60 8.61
CA GLY A 221 -13.67 -17.61 8.09
C GLY A 221 -13.25 -18.26 6.77
N LEU A 222 -12.26 -17.72 6.05
CA LEU A 222 -11.66 -18.41 4.90
C LEU A 222 -10.79 -19.58 5.37
N TRP A 223 -9.90 -19.35 6.33
CA TRP A 223 -8.87 -20.28 6.80
C TRP A 223 -9.36 -21.31 7.83
N SER A 224 -10.48 -21.05 8.51
CA SER A 224 -11.06 -21.96 9.54
C SER A 224 -11.59 -23.31 9.01
N TYR A 225 -11.49 -23.60 7.70
CA TYR A 225 -12.08 -24.81 7.09
C TYR A 225 -11.06 -25.85 6.61
N ASP A 226 -9.75 -25.58 6.73
CA ASP A 226 -8.69 -26.49 6.29
C ASP A 226 -8.14 -27.39 7.43
N GLU A 227 -8.72 -27.33 8.64
CA GLU A 227 -8.33 -28.15 9.81
C GLU A 227 -9.32 -29.29 10.15
N LYS A 228 -10.19 -29.71 9.22
CA LYS A 228 -11.07 -30.89 9.39
C LYS A 228 -10.99 -31.80 8.18
#